data_AF-A0A3C0SYZ1-F1
#
_entry.id   AF-A0A3C0SYZ1-F1
#
_cell.length_a   1.000
_cell.length_b   1.000
_cell.length_c   1.000
_cell.angle_alpha   90.00
_cell.angle_beta   90.00
_cell.angle_gamma   90.00
#
_symmetry.space_group_name_H-M   'P 1'
#
loop_
_entity.id
_entity.type
_entity.pdbx_description
1 polymer ?
#
loop_
_entity_poly.entity_id
_entity_poly.type
_entity_poly.pdbx_seq_one_letter_code
_entity_poly.pdbx_strand_id
1 'polypeptide(L)'
;MVESKRNPETERFLKSLGFPVVNVHNSNNHHDFTRPSRRILVIGPMGSGKTEFSSRVWRDSRVALKKSEEVAELTTTSGADRRRVFFVRSSLDAGRFPDYPDDALAFRGGFERCGGNITAIRDSFELEALIEEHLEIGTWIIDEASFYDERIAYVVNRYSEHYGMNFIFPTLILNFRRDIFNAAARFLLNVSTDVFTLTAYCEHEDCIADSFYTYRYYRVNGKECPALYFDPLIVIGGDTVKDDPLEPNYCTRCDEHHYLPGKDYTFLVLKPLGEAASRGDLDPLKQELYSIRNEIERSQLYQVLKEAFIDSEPSQPICMNSMMVPCIAEKALIYLFAEENLLAEDQLKRLAEELELDIDYISKTLDDNRRPVNFEQLELFS
;
A
#
# COMPACT_ATOMS: atom_id res chain seq x y z
N MET A 1 17.49 -12.04 -1.26
CA MET A 1 18.91 -11.87 -1.62
C MET A 1 19.33 -13.02 -2.53
N VAL A 2 19.83 -12.76 -3.74
CA VAL A 2 20.42 -13.81 -4.58
C VAL A 2 21.87 -13.97 -4.13
N GLU A 3 22.18 -15.06 -3.43
CA GLU A 3 23.57 -15.44 -3.16
C GLU A 3 24.30 -15.61 -4.50
N SER A 4 25.31 -14.80 -4.74
CA SER A 4 26.32 -15.09 -5.77
C SER A 4 27.03 -16.38 -5.35
N LYS A 5 26.73 -17.50 -6.02
CA LYS A 5 27.50 -18.74 -5.85
C LYS A 5 28.96 -18.47 -6.21
N ARG A 6 29.84 -18.68 -5.24
CA ARG A 6 31.28 -18.38 -5.36
C ARG A 6 32.01 -19.41 -6.21
N ASN A 7 33.09 -18.97 -6.84
CA ASN A 7 34.07 -19.85 -7.46
C ASN A 7 34.85 -20.60 -6.35
N PRO A 8 34.77 -21.94 -6.25
CA PRO A 8 35.46 -22.73 -5.23
C PRO A 8 36.99 -22.61 -5.25
N GLU A 9 37.57 -22.24 -6.40
CA GLU A 9 39.02 -22.05 -6.53
C GLU A 9 39.50 -20.81 -5.78
N THR A 10 38.71 -19.72 -5.80
CA THR A 10 39.02 -18.48 -5.08
C THR A 10 39.02 -18.70 -3.56
N GLU A 11 38.08 -19.50 -3.05
CA GLU A 11 38.02 -19.82 -1.61
C GLU A 11 39.22 -20.67 -1.16
N ARG A 12 39.64 -21.65 -1.97
CA ARG A 12 40.80 -22.49 -1.68
C ARG A 12 42.12 -21.70 -1.74
N PHE A 13 42.23 -20.78 -2.69
CA PHE A 13 43.39 -19.88 -2.81
C PHE A 13 43.53 -18.96 -1.60
N LEU A 14 42.46 -18.26 -1.18
CA LEU A 14 42.49 -17.38 -0.01
C LEU A 14 42.83 -18.13 1.29
N LYS A 15 42.28 -19.33 1.48
CA LYS A 15 42.65 -20.22 2.60
C LYS A 15 44.13 -20.64 2.55
N SER A 16 44.67 -20.93 1.36
CA SER A 16 46.08 -21.33 1.20
C SER A 16 47.09 -20.22 1.53
N LEU A 17 46.66 -18.96 1.46
CA LEU A 17 47.45 -17.78 1.84
C LEU A 17 47.28 -17.37 3.31
N GLY A 18 46.53 -18.13 4.11
CA GLY A 18 46.30 -17.86 5.53
C GLY A 18 45.27 -16.75 5.81
N PHE A 19 44.56 -16.26 4.79
CA PHE A 19 43.49 -15.27 4.99
C PHE A 19 42.17 -15.95 5.41
N PRO A 20 41.41 -15.35 6.34
CA PRO A 20 40.05 -15.80 6.61
C PRO A 20 39.19 -15.61 5.35
N VAL A 21 38.29 -16.56 5.10
CA VAL A 21 37.25 -16.37 4.09
C VAL A 21 36.27 -15.35 4.66
N VAL A 22 36.34 -14.11 4.17
CA VAL A 22 35.45 -13.02 4.59
C VAL A 22 34.32 -12.90 3.58
N ASN A 23 33.09 -12.88 4.06
CA ASN A 23 31.94 -12.51 3.24
C ASN A 23 31.81 -10.99 3.25
N VAL A 24 32.16 -10.36 2.13
CA VAL A 24 31.87 -8.94 1.94
C VAL A 24 30.42 -8.82 1.49
N HIS A 25 29.57 -8.34 2.39
CA HIS A 25 28.19 -7.99 2.08
C HIS A 25 28.13 -6.49 1.79
N ASN A 26 27.63 -6.11 0.62
CA ASN A 26 27.35 -4.71 0.31
C ASN A 26 26.00 -4.38 0.95
N SER A 27 26.03 -3.78 2.14
CA SER A 27 24.82 -3.54 2.91
C SER A 27 23.96 -2.42 2.34
N ASN A 28 24.54 -1.44 1.65
CA ASN A 28 23.85 -0.33 0.96
C ASN A 28 24.87 0.51 0.18
N ASN A 29 24.73 0.64 -1.14
CA ASN A 29 25.55 1.54 -1.96
C ASN A 29 24.88 2.93 -2.09
N HIS A 30 25.68 3.94 -2.44
CA HIS A 30 25.17 5.28 -2.75
C HIS A 30 24.31 5.27 -4.02
N HIS A 31 23.43 6.26 -4.15
CA HIS A 31 22.64 6.45 -5.36
C HIS A 31 23.53 6.81 -6.57
N ASP A 32 23.33 6.10 -7.68
CA ASP A 32 24.03 6.35 -8.93
C ASP A 32 23.34 7.42 -9.78
N PHE A 33 23.84 8.66 -9.68
CA PHE A 33 23.37 9.80 -10.47
C PHE A 33 23.88 9.83 -11.91
N THR A 34 24.77 8.93 -12.32
CA THR A 34 25.37 8.96 -13.67
C THR A 34 24.42 8.42 -14.73
N ARG A 35 23.52 7.49 -14.34
CA ARG A 35 22.57 6.84 -15.25
C ARG A 35 21.30 7.69 -15.42
N PRO A 36 20.99 8.14 -16.66
CA PRO A 36 19.78 8.88 -16.95
C PRO A 36 18.56 7.97 -17.13
N SER A 37 17.38 8.59 -17.20
CA SER A 37 16.11 7.96 -17.62
C SER A 37 15.68 6.77 -16.77
N ARG A 38 15.99 6.78 -15.46
CA ARG A 38 15.59 5.71 -14.54
C ARG A 38 14.23 5.99 -13.93
N ARG A 39 13.42 4.95 -13.81
CA ARG A 39 12.14 4.94 -13.11
C ARG A 39 12.21 3.82 -12.09
N ILE A 40 12.48 4.21 -10.86
CA ILE A 40 12.92 3.34 -9.78
C ILE A 40 11.75 3.13 -8.82
N LEU A 41 11.21 1.93 -8.78
CA LEU A 41 10.23 1.55 -7.78
C LEU A 41 10.94 1.13 -6.49
N VAL A 42 10.55 1.72 -5.37
CA VAL A 42 11.01 1.34 -4.03
C VAL A 42 9.81 0.79 -3.28
N ILE A 43 9.75 -0.54 -3.21
CA ILE A 43 8.56 -1.27 -2.76
C ILE A 43 8.86 -2.04 -1.48
N GLY A 44 7.81 -2.32 -0.71
CA GLY A 44 7.90 -3.07 0.53
C GLY A 44 6.71 -2.77 1.43
N PRO A 45 6.49 -3.56 2.48
CA PRO A 45 5.34 -3.37 3.37
C PRO A 45 5.42 -2.03 4.13
N MET A 46 4.35 -1.65 4.80
CA MET A 46 4.38 -0.50 5.70
C MET A 46 5.49 -0.69 6.75
N GLY A 47 6.29 0.34 7.05
CA GLY A 47 7.38 0.24 8.01
C GLY A 47 8.71 -0.32 7.47
N SER A 48 8.82 -0.71 6.20
CA SER A 48 10.07 -1.24 5.60
C SER A 48 11.16 -0.19 5.29
N GLY A 49 10.97 1.08 5.66
CA GLY A 49 11.95 2.14 5.43
C GLY A 49 11.96 2.74 4.02
N LYS A 50 10.85 2.67 3.26
CA LYS A 50 10.74 3.28 1.92
C LYS A 50 11.09 4.78 1.91
N THR A 51 10.56 5.56 2.84
CA THR A 51 10.86 6.99 2.96
C THR A 51 12.28 7.25 3.48
N GLU A 52 12.85 6.33 4.26
CA GLU A 52 14.26 6.39 4.68
C GLU A 52 15.22 6.15 3.49
N PHE A 53 14.84 5.29 2.54
CA PHE A 53 15.57 5.16 1.29
C PHE A 53 15.64 6.51 0.54
N SER A 54 14.52 7.24 0.48
CA SER A 54 14.47 8.58 -0.13
C SER A 54 15.38 9.59 0.57
N SER A 55 15.41 9.57 1.91
CA SER A 55 16.29 10.46 2.69
C SER A 55 17.77 10.18 2.42
N ARG A 56 18.15 8.92 2.16
CA ARG A 56 19.50 8.58 1.73
C ARG A 56 19.83 9.15 0.36
N VAL A 57 18.94 9.02 -0.63
CA VAL A 57 19.15 9.63 -1.96
C VAL A 57 19.34 11.14 -1.83
N TRP A 58 18.55 11.79 -0.97
CA TRP A 58 18.73 13.20 -0.66
C TRP A 58 20.12 13.51 -0.11
N ARG A 59 20.61 12.76 0.89
CA ARG A 59 21.95 12.94 1.47
C ARG A 59 23.07 12.74 0.45
N ASP A 60 22.97 11.68 -0.37
CA ASP A 60 23.94 11.40 -1.44
C ASP A 60 24.01 12.55 -2.44
N SER A 61 22.86 13.15 -2.76
CA SER A 61 22.75 14.31 -3.65
C SER A 61 23.56 15.51 -3.12
N ARG A 62 23.54 15.76 -1.80
CA ARG A 62 24.28 16.86 -1.17
C ARG A 62 25.79 16.67 -1.28
N VAL A 63 26.27 15.43 -1.31
CA VAL A 63 27.68 15.11 -1.55
C VAL A 63 28.02 15.22 -3.03
N ALA A 64 27.13 14.75 -3.92
CA ALA A 64 27.33 14.78 -5.36
C ALA A 64 27.33 16.22 -5.93
N LEU A 65 26.54 17.13 -5.38
CA LEU A 65 26.50 18.54 -5.78
C LEU A 65 27.79 19.30 -5.47
N LYS A 66 28.60 18.82 -4.52
CA LYS A 66 29.92 19.42 -4.18
C LYS A 66 31.03 19.01 -5.15
N LYS A 67 30.73 18.13 -6.10
CA LYS A 67 31.72 17.63 -7.07
C LYS A 67 31.97 18.66 -8.18
N SER A 68 33.05 18.43 -8.93
CA SER A 68 33.49 19.31 -10.02
C SER A 68 32.45 19.43 -11.14
N GLU A 69 32.68 20.40 -12.01
CA GLU A 69 31.92 20.61 -13.24
C GLU A 69 31.93 19.40 -14.17
N GLU A 70 33.05 18.67 -14.25
CA GLU A 70 33.13 17.41 -15.01
C GLU A 70 32.10 16.37 -14.52
N VAL A 71 31.88 16.28 -13.21
CA VAL A 71 30.83 15.41 -12.65
C VAL A 71 29.44 16.00 -12.91
N ALA A 72 29.30 17.32 -12.94
CA ALA A 72 28.04 17.97 -13.32
C ALA A 72 27.63 17.62 -14.76
N GLU A 73 28.57 17.70 -15.70
CA GLU A 73 28.35 17.31 -17.10
C GLU A 73 27.96 15.83 -17.21
N LEU A 74 28.66 14.94 -16.51
CA LEU A 74 28.35 13.50 -16.49
C LEU A 74 26.95 13.18 -15.95
N THR A 75 26.43 14.00 -15.04
CA THR A 75 25.17 13.76 -14.32
C THR A 75 24.02 14.63 -14.82
N THR A 76 24.23 15.40 -15.89
CA THR A 76 23.21 16.26 -16.50
C THR A 76 22.81 15.74 -17.87
N THR A 77 21.52 15.79 -18.18
CA THR A 77 21.00 15.49 -19.52
C THR A 77 19.95 16.52 -19.86
N SER A 78 20.04 17.14 -21.05
CA SER A 78 19.07 18.14 -21.51
C SER A 78 18.76 19.25 -20.49
N GLY A 79 19.76 19.67 -19.70
CA GLY A 79 19.62 20.69 -18.64
C GLY A 79 19.17 20.16 -17.28
N ALA A 80 18.68 18.92 -17.19
CA ALA A 80 18.25 18.29 -15.95
C ALA A 80 19.44 17.64 -15.21
N ASP A 81 19.85 18.22 -14.08
CA ASP A 81 20.95 17.72 -13.24
C ASP A 81 20.42 16.69 -12.24
N ARG A 82 20.77 15.41 -12.41
CA ARG A 82 20.27 14.32 -11.56
C ARG A 82 20.69 14.43 -10.10
N ARG A 83 21.71 15.22 -9.78
CA ARG A 83 22.13 15.48 -8.39
C ARG A 83 21.22 16.51 -7.72
N ARG A 84 20.43 17.27 -8.49
CA ARG A 84 19.36 18.11 -7.95
C ARG A 84 18.14 17.23 -7.76
N VAL A 85 17.84 16.97 -6.49
CA VAL A 85 16.71 16.14 -6.06
C VAL A 85 15.55 17.04 -5.64
N PHE A 86 14.32 16.65 -5.97
CA PHE A 86 13.07 17.27 -5.54
C PHE A 86 12.11 16.22 -5.00
N PHE A 87 11.43 16.53 -3.90
CA PHE A 87 10.49 15.62 -3.24
C PHE A 87 9.03 16.07 -3.43
N VAL A 88 8.16 15.12 -3.73
CA VAL A 88 6.74 15.35 -3.99
C VAL A 88 5.93 14.51 -3.02
N ARG A 89 5.13 15.16 -2.17
CA ARG A 89 4.25 14.51 -1.19
C ARG A 89 2.83 14.39 -1.71
N SER A 90 2.20 13.28 -1.37
CA SER A 90 0.75 13.17 -1.45
C SER A 90 0.11 14.03 -0.36
N SER A 91 -0.88 14.82 -0.74
CA SER A 91 -1.71 15.58 0.20
C SER A 91 -2.42 14.69 1.24
N LEU A 92 -2.63 13.41 0.93
CA LEU A 92 -3.22 12.42 1.84
C LEU A 92 -2.33 12.12 3.07
N ASP A 93 -1.02 12.34 2.97
CA ASP A 93 -0.05 12.06 4.04
C ASP A 93 0.32 13.31 4.87
N ALA A 94 -0.32 14.45 4.59
CA ALA A 94 -0.04 15.71 5.28
C ALA A 94 -0.32 15.66 6.79
N GLY A 95 -1.29 14.84 7.22
CA GLY A 95 -1.68 14.72 8.63
C GLY A 95 -0.79 13.82 9.49
N ARG A 96 0.19 13.12 8.90
CA ARG A 96 0.93 12.05 9.59
C ARG A 96 2.01 12.55 10.55
N PHE A 97 2.61 13.70 10.25
CA PHE A 97 3.70 14.29 11.05
C PHE A 97 3.40 15.78 11.29
N PRO A 98 2.38 16.11 12.12
CA PRO A 98 1.95 17.49 12.32
C PRO A 98 3.00 18.36 13.00
N ASP A 99 3.93 17.75 13.75
CA ASP A 99 4.99 18.45 14.48
C ASP A 99 6.22 18.74 13.63
N TYR A 100 6.29 18.24 12.39
CA TYR A 100 7.46 18.40 11.54
C TYR A 100 7.36 19.68 10.70
N PRO A 101 8.49 20.34 10.37
CA PRO A 101 8.49 21.50 9.49
C PRO A 101 7.88 21.20 8.12
N ASP A 102 7.26 22.20 7.48
CA ASP A 102 6.67 22.06 6.13
C ASP A 102 7.69 21.62 5.07
N ASP A 103 8.97 21.98 5.26
CA ASP A 103 10.07 21.61 4.37
C ASP A 103 10.72 20.25 4.71
N ALA A 104 10.09 19.46 5.58
CA ALA A 104 10.64 18.20 6.07
C ALA A 104 10.20 16.99 5.25
N LEU A 105 11.18 16.21 4.78
CA LEU A 105 11.01 14.81 4.42
C LEU A 105 10.98 13.97 5.70
N ALA A 106 9.77 13.67 6.18
CA ALA A 106 9.53 12.94 7.41
C ALA A 106 9.69 11.42 7.22
N PHE A 107 10.32 10.73 8.17
CA PHE A 107 10.33 9.26 8.25
C PHE A 107 10.39 8.78 9.70
N ARG A 108 10.15 7.49 9.94
CA ARG A 108 10.23 6.93 11.30
C ARG A 108 11.65 7.12 11.84
N GLY A 109 11.79 7.83 12.96
CA GLY A 109 13.07 8.09 13.61
C GLY A 109 13.78 9.38 13.19
N GLY A 110 13.21 10.22 12.31
CA GLY A 110 13.78 11.53 12.00
C GLY A 110 13.17 12.22 10.79
N PHE A 111 13.84 13.27 10.31
CA PHE A 111 13.50 13.96 9.06
C PHE A 111 14.72 14.58 8.41
N GLU A 112 14.61 14.90 7.12
CA GLU A 112 15.55 15.76 6.40
C GLU A 112 14.89 17.06 6.02
N ARG A 113 15.61 18.18 6.09
CA ARG A 113 15.12 19.48 5.58
C ARG A 113 15.49 19.63 4.12
N CYS A 114 14.47 19.66 3.28
CA CYS A 114 14.61 19.78 1.83
C CYS A 114 14.59 21.24 1.34
N GLY A 115 14.28 22.21 2.22
CA GLY A 115 14.16 23.61 1.84
C GLY A 115 13.09 23.80 0.76
N GLY A 116 13.40 24.53 -0.31
CA GLY A 116 12.47 24.73 -1.43
C GLY A 116 12.28 23.52 -2.36
N ASN A 117 12.98 22.40 -2.13
CA ASN A 117 12.94 21.22 -2.99
C ASN A 117 11.96 20.15 -2.50
N ILE A 118 10.85 20.59 -1.90
CA ILE A 118 9.77 19.73 -1.44
C ILE A 118 8.44 20.48 -1.60
N THR A 119 7.42 19.78 -2.08
CA THR A 119 6.06 20.31 -2.11
C THR A 119 5.04 19.17 -2.04
N ALA A 120 3.78 19.51 -1.78
CA ALA A 120 2.65 18.61 -1.92
C ALA A 120 1.91 18.88 -3.22
N ILE A 121 1.40 17.82 -3.85
CA ILE A 121 0.54 17.91 -5.03
C ILE A 121 -0.74 17.09 -4.81
N ARG A 122 -1.75 17.36 -5.63
CA ARG A 122 -3.05 16.68 -5.59
C ARG A 122 -3.18 15.59 -6.64
N ASP A 123 -2.65 15.82 -7.83
CA ASP A 123 -2.83 14.96 -9.00
C ASP A 123 -1.64 15.01 -9.96
N SER A 124 -1.69 14.21 -11.01
CA SER A 124 -0.63 14.17 -12.02
C SER A 124 -0.51 15.46 -12.86
N PHE A 125 -1.50 16.35 -12.88
CA PHE A 125 -1.45 17.61 -13.61
C PHE A 125 -0.59 18.63 -12.87
N GLU A 126 -0.77 18.73 -11.55
CA GLU A 126 0.10 19.54 -10.69
C GLU A 126 1.55 19.03 -10.74
N LEU A 127 1.76 17.70 -10.79
CA LEU A 127 3.11 17.14 -11.01
C LEU A 127 3.72 17.62 -12.32
N GLU A 128 2.98 17.54 -13.42
CA GLU A 128 3.51 17.92 -14.74
C GLU A 128 3.87 19.41 -14.77
N ALA A 129 2.98 20.28 -14.28
CA ALA A 129 3.25 21.72 -14.18
C ALA A 129 4.49 22.02 -13.34
N LEU A 130 4.63 21.34 -12.19
CA LEU A 130 5.79 21.49 -11.31
C LEU A 130 7.10 21.07 -11.99
N ILE A 131 7.09 19.99 -12.78
CA ILE A 131 8.28 19.57 -13.55
C ILE A 131 8.64 20.62 -14.61
N GLU A 132 7.65 21.21 -15.29
CA GLU A 132 7.88 22.25 -16.29
C GLU A 132 8.46 23.54 -15.70
N GLU A 133 8.09 23.89 -14.47
CA GLU A 133 8.65 25.02 -13.74
C GLU A 133 10.09 24.77 -13.26
N HIS A 134 10.49 23.50 -13.15
CA HIS A 134 11.76 23.06 -12.55
C HIS A 134 12.52 22.05 -13.43
N LEU A 135 12.64 22.33 -14.73
CA LEU A 135 13.30 21.45 -15.70
C LEU A 135 14.78 21.15 -15.38
N GLU A 136 15.41 21.97 -14.54
CA GLU A 136 16.79 21.78 -14.12
C GLU A 136 16.96 20.69 -13.03
N ILE A 137 15.87 20.24 -12.42
CA ILE A 137 15.84 19.11 -11.48
C ILE A 137 15.88 17.80 -12.27
N GLY A 138 16.92 17.00 -12.05
CA GLY A 138 17.09 15.72 -12.72
C GLY A 138 16.63 14.51 -11.93
N THR A 139 16.37 14.61 -10.62
CA THR A 139 15.84 13.48 -9.83
C THR A 139 14.61 13.88 -9.04
N TRP A 140 13.51 13.19 -9.27
CA TRP A 140 12.22 13.41 -8.63
C TRP A 140 11.87 12.21 -7.76
N ILE A 141 11.53 12.45 -6.50
CA ILE A 141 11.05 11.41 -5.59
C ILE A 141 9.58 11.70 -5.32
N ILE A 142 8.71 10.78 -5.69
CA ILE A 142 7.26 10.94 -5.60
C ILE A 142 6.73 9.93 -4.60
N ASP A 143 6.35 10.41 -3.42
CA ASP A 143 5.89 9.57 -2.32
C ASP A 143 4.48 9.07 -2.54
N GLU A 144 4.26 7.80 -2.19
CA GLU A 144 2.98 7.11 -2.31
C GLU A 144 2.34 7.29 -3.71
N ALA A 145 3.20 7.18 -4.74
CA ALA A 145 2.86 7.40 -6.14
C ALA A 145 1.67 6.54 -6.64
N SER A 146 1.40 5.40 -6.00
CA SER A 146 0.25 4.55 -6.33
C SER A 146 -1.11 5.15 -5.97
N PHE A 147 -1.18 6.21 -5.16
CA PHE A 147 -2.45 6.85 -4.78
C PHE A 147 -2.89 8.02 -5.69
N TYR A 148 -2.06 8.35 -6.70
CA TYR A 148 -2.43 9.28 -7.75
C TYR A 148 -3.19 8.57 -8.88
N ASP A 149 -3.72 9.36 -9.81
CA ASP A 149 -4.34 8.87 -11.03
C ASP A 149 -3.35 8.14 -11.95
N GLU A 150 -3.87 7.32 -12.87
CA GLU A 150 -3.05 6.46 -13.75
C GLU A 150 -2.14 7.24 -14.68
N ARG A 151 -2.49 8.50 -14.99
CA ARG A 151 -1.71 9.36 -15.88
C ARG A 151 -0.34 9.69 -15.31
N ILE A 152 -0.13 9.59 -13.98
CA ILE A 152 1.19 9.79 -13.36
C ILE A 152 2.28 8.92 -14.02
N ALA A 153 1.98 7.67 -14.35
CA ALA A 153 2.93 6.74 -14.95
C ALA A 153 3.37 7.17 -16.36
N TYR A 154 2.48 7.84 -17.11
CA TYR A 154 2.77 8.33 -18.45
C TYR A 154 3.54 9.64 -18.43
N VAL A 155 3.21 10.55 -17.49
CA VAL A 155 3.94 11.80 -17.27
C VAL A 155 5.41 11.48 -16.95
N VAL A 156 5.66 10.67 -15.93
CA VAL A 156 7.03 10.33 -15.52
C VAL A 156 7.79 9.59 -16.61
N ASN A 157 7.15 8.70 -17.39
CA ASN A 157 7.80 8.04 -18.52
C ASN A 157 8.26 9.06 -19.57
N ARG A 158 7.38 9.98 -19.95
CA ARG A 158 7.68 11.04 -20.92
C ARG A 158 8.87 11.89 -20.49
N TYR A 159 8.85 12.48 -19.30
CA TYR A 159 9.94 13.36 -18.86
C TYR A 159 11.25 12.60 -18.64
N SER A 160 11.16 11.35 -18.19
CA SER A 160 12.33 10.48 -18.02
C SER A 160 13.03 10.19 -19.35
N GLU A 161 12.27 9.87 -20.40
CA GLU A 161 12.81 9.59 -21.74
C GLU A 161 13.30 10.85 -22.46
N HIS A 162 12.56 11.96 -22.37
CA HIS A 162 12.89 13.19 -23.10
C HIS A 162 14.02 14.01 -22.47
N TYR A 163 14.06 14.10 -21.13
CA TYR A 163 15.01 14.95 -20.42
C TYR A 163 16.08 14.16 -19.67
N GLY A 164 16.05 12.83 -19.70
CA GLY A 164 17.00 12.01 -18.94
C GLY A 164 16.79 12.07 -17.42
N MET A 165 15.61 12.51 -16.98
CA MET A 165 15.25 12.62 -15.57
C MET A 165 15.08 11.23 -14.93
N ASN A 166 15.44 11.14 -13.66
CA ASN A 166 15.22 10.00 -12.80
C ASN A 166 13.98 10.22 -11.93
N PHE A 167 13.14 9.20 -11.81
CA PHE A 167 12.00 9.20 -10.92
C PHE A 167 12.12 8.04 -9.93
N ILE A 168 11.85 8.30 -8.66
CA ILE A 168 11.89 7.32 -7.57
C ILE A 168 10.52 7.29 -6.90
N PHE A 169 9.94 6.10 -6.79
CA PHE A 169 8.59 5.87 -6.30
C PHE A 169 8.62 5.00 -5.03
N PRO A 170 8.88 5.58 -3.85
CA PRO A 170 8.58 4.92 -2.58
C PRO A 170 7.05 4.79 -2.45
N THR A 171 6.53 3.57 -2.60
CA THR A 171 5.07 3.38 -2.64
C THR A 171 4.67 1.96 -2.23
N LEU A 172 3.43 1.79 -1.79
CA LEU A 172 2.80 0.47 -1.69
C LEU A 172 2.34 -0.01 -3.07
N ILE A 173 2.79 -1.19 -3.48
CA ILE A 173 2.31 -1.88 -4.71
C ILE A 173 1.28 -2.95 -4.38
N LEU A 174 1.39 -3.58 -3.22
CA LEU A 174 0.43 -4.59 -2.76
C LEU A 174 -0.47 -4.00 -1.68
N ASN A 175 -1.76 -4.34 -1.73
CA ASN A 175 -2.72 -4.07 -0.66
C ASN A 175 -2.66 -5.17 0.42
N PHE A 176 -3.51 -5.06 1.43
CA PHE A 176 -3.55 -6.05 2.53
C PHE A 176 -3.96 -7.46 2.07
N ARG A 177 -4.63 -7.59 0.92
CA ARG A 177 -5.04 -8.87 0.31
C ARG A 177 -3.90 -9.57 -0.44
N ARG A 178 -2.70 -8.97 -0.45
CA ARG A 178 -1.55 -9.37 -1.27
C ARG A 178 -1.77 -9.22 -2.79
N ASP A 179 -2.76 -8.43 -3.17
CA ASP A 179 -3.07 -8.12 -4.57
C ASP A 179 -2.51 -6.75 -4.96
N ILE A 180 -2.33 -6.49 -6.27
CA ILE A 180 -1.90 -5.17 -6.75
C ILE A 180 -2.90 -4.12 -6.28
N PHE A 181 -2.40 -3.04 -5.68
CA PHE A 181 -3.21 -2.06 -4.96
C PHE A 181 -4.29 -1.41 -5.84
N ASN A 182 -3.91 -0.97 -7.05
CA ASN A 182 -4.80 -0.35 -8.02
C ASN A 182 -4.16 -0.29 -9.42
N ALA A 183 -4.85 0.32 -10.39
CA ALA A 183 -4.35 0.48 -11.76
C ALA A 183 -3.08 1.35 -11.84
N ALA A 184 -2.98 2.42 -11.06
CA ALA A 184 -1.79 3.27 -11.01
C ALA A 184 -0.54 2.49 -10.57
N ALA A 185 -0.63 1.69 -9.50
CA ALA A 185 0.43 0.77 -9.07
C ALA A 185 0.87 -0.18 -10.19
N ARG A 186 -0.09 -0.72 -10.96
CA ARG A 186 0.20 -1.59 -12.11
C ARG A 186 0.93 -0.85 -13.23
N PHE A 187 0.52 0.38 -13.55
CA PHE A 187 1.18 1.16 -14.58
C PHE A 187 2.58 1.60 -14.16
N LEU A 188 2.78 1.97 -12.89
CA LEU A 188 4.10 2.26 -12.34
C LEU A 188 5.04 1.06 -12.49
N LEU A 189 4.58 -0.16 -12.19
CA LEU A 189 5.35 -1.38 -12.42
C LEU A 189 5.75 -1.54 -13.90
N ASN A 190 4.82 -1.29 -14.83
CA ASN A 190 5.08 -1.44 -16.26
C ASN A 190 6.11 -0.45 -16.80
N VAL A 191 6.11 0.79 -16.31
CA VAL A 191 7.04 1.83 -16.79
C VAL A 191 8.39 1.80 -16.07
N SER A 192 8.51 1.08 -14.96
CA SER A 192 9.73 1.08 -14.15
C SER A 192 10.90 0.38 -14.82
N THR A 193 12.08 0.97 -14.68
CA THR A 193 13.35 0.41 -15.18
C THR A 193 14.08 -0.38 -14.10
N ASP A 194 13.79 -0.08 -12.83
CA ASP A 194 14.47 -0.66 -11.68
C ASP A 194 13.46 -0.90 -10.54
N VAL A 195 13.67 -1.94 -9.75
CA VAL A 195 12.88 -2.23 -8.55
C VAL A 195 13.82 -2.52 -7.37
N PHE A 196 13.64 -1.80 -6.28
CA PHE A 196 14.24 -2.06 -4.99
C PHE A 196 13.17 -2.63 -4.06
N THR A 197 13.38 -3.86 -3.60
CA THR A 197 12.51 -4.52 -2.63
C THR A 197 13.08 -4.35 -1.23
N LEU A 198 12.34 -3.66 -0.38
CA LEU A 198 12.63 -3.53 1.04
C LEU A 198 11.75 -4.51 1.82
N THR A 199 12.35 -5.22 2.77
CA THR A 199 11.64 -6.08 3.71
C THR A 199 11.54 -5.41 5.08
N ALA A 200 10.62 -5.89 5.89
CA ALA A 200 10.59 -5.63 7.32
C ALA A 200 10.60 -6.97 8.07
N TYR A 201 10.85 -6.97 9.37
CA TYR A 201 10.65 -8.18 10.16
C TYR A 201 9.16 -8.49 10.28
N CYS A 202 8.79 -9.76 10.29
CA CYS A 202 7.49 -10.18 10.76
C CYS A 202 7.31 -9.70 12.20
N GLU A 203 6.27 -8.91 12.49
CA GLU A 203 5.99 -8.38 13.82
C GLU A 203 5.26 -9.39 14.71
N HIS A 204 5.18 -10.67 14.31
CA HIS A 204 4.57 -11.71 15.15
C HIS A 204 5.56 -11.99 16.27
N GLU A 205 5.09 -12.06 17.52
CA GLU A 205 5.96 -12.09 18.71
C GLU A 205 6.99 -13.23 18.69
N ASP A 206 6.61 -14.38 18.11
CA ASP A 206 7.47 -15.56 17.98
C ASP A 206 8.17 -15.69 16.61
N CYS A 207 8.21 -14.65 15.79
CA CYS A 207 8.76 -14.70 14.43
C CYS A 207 9.87 -13.66 14.17
N ILE A 208 10.88 -14.05 13.40
CA ILE A 208 11.97 -13.14 12.93
C ILE A 208 12.15 -13.19 11.41
N ALA A 209 11.24 -13.83 10.69
CA ALA A 209 11.31 -13.96 9.24
C ALA A 209 11.13 -12.60 8.55
N ASP A 210 11.68 -12.48 7.35
CA ASP A 210 11.38 -11.34 6.47
C ASP A 210 9.89 -11.34 6.11
N SER A 211 9.31 -10.14 6.10
CA SER A 211 7.97 -9.84 5.64
C SER A 211 8.01 -8.97 4.40
N PHE A 212 7.13 -9.31 3.46
CA PHE A 212 6.87 -8.54 2.24
C PHE A 212 5.47 -7.91 2.25
N TYR A 213 4.65 -8.20 3.27
CA TYR A 213 3.23 -7.91 3.25
C TYR A 213 2.82 -7.01 4.40
N THR A 214 1.98 -6.05 4.06
CA THR A 214 1.19 -5.33 5.06
C THR A 214 0.01 -6.22 5.44
N TYR A 215 -0.11 -6.53 6.72
CA TYR A 215 -1.20 -7.29 7.31
C TYR A 215 -2.15 -6.33 8.01
N ARG A 216 -3.44 -6.49 7.75
CA ARG A 216 -4.52 -5.68 8.35
C ARG A 216 -5.26 -6.54 9.37
N TYR A 217 -5.44 -6.00 10.56
CA TYR A 217 -6.16 -6.67 11.65
C TYR A 217 -6.86 -5.67 12.55
N TYR A 218 -7.82 -6.14 13.33
CA TYR A 218 -8.50 -5.40 14.37
C TYR A 218 -8.12 -5.96 15.74
N ARG A 219 -8.34 -5.17 16.79
CA ARG A 219 -8.28 -5.67 18.16
C ARG A 219 -9.66 -5.63 18.78
N VAL A 220 -10.11 -6.79 19.26
CA VAL A 220 -11.41 -6.93 19.92
C VAL A 220 -11.20 -7.70 21.21
N ASN A 221 -11.47 -7.07 22.35
CA ASN A 221 -11.26 -7.67 23.68
C ASN A 221 -9.85 -8.26 23.87
N GLY A 222 -8.82 -7.54 23.41
CA GLY A 222 -7.42 -7.96 23.49
C GLY A 222 -7.02 -9.09 22.54
N LYS A 223 -7.92 -9.55 21.66
CA LYS A 223 -7.61 -10.55 20.64
C LYS A 223 -7.27 -9.91 19.30
N GLU A 224 -6.30 -10.49 18.60
CA GLU A 224 -6.05 -10.19 17.20
C GLU A 224 -7.15 -10.80 16.33
N CYS A 225 -7.79 -9.96 15.52
CA CYS A 225 -8.86 -10.33 14.59
C CYS A 225 -8.40 -9.99 13.16
N PRO A 226 -8.00 -10.98 12.33
CA PRO A 226 -7.63 -10.70 10.95
C PRO A 226 -8.76 -10.00 10.19
N ALA A 227 -8.43 -9.04 9.32
CA ALA A 227 -9.43 -8.44 8.42
C ALA A 227 -9.97 -9.50 7.45
N LEU A 228 -11.27 -9.42 7.13
CA LEU A 228 -11.86 -10.30 6.11
C LEU A 228 -11.37 -9.88 4.73
N TYR A 229 -11.33 -10.82 3.79
CA TYR A 229 -10.87 -10.53 2.43
C TYR A 229 -11.67 -9.38 1.80
N PHE A 230 -12.98 -9.33 1.99
CA PHE A 230 -13.85 -8.27 1.48
C PHE A 230 -13.88 -7.00 2.36
N ASP A 231 -13.01 -6.83 3.35
CA ASP A 231 -12.89 -5.54 4.04
C ASP A 231 -12.53 -4.44 3.03
N PRO A 232 -13.16 -3.25 3.10
CA PRO A 232 -12.95 -2.16 2.14
C PRO A 232 -11.47 -1.83 1.92
N LEU A 233 -11.04 -1.67 0.67
CA LEU A 233 -9.62 -1.51 0.34
C LEU A 233 -8.95 -0.34 1.05
N ILE A 234 -9.57 0.85 1.01
CA ILE A 234 -9.04 2.04 1.67
C ILE A 234 -9.77 2.22 3.00
N VAL A 235 -9.01 2.13 4.09
CA VAL A 235 -9.44 2.51 5.43
C VAL A 235 -8.27 3.24 6.06
N ILE A 236 -8.44 4.53 6.33
CA ILE A 236 -7.37 5.39 6.85
C ILE A 236 -7.05 4.98 8.30
N GLY A 237 -5.80 4.62 8.57
CA GLY A 237 -5.32 4.17 9.89
C GLY A 237 -3.90 3.60 9.86
N GLY A 238 -3.39 3.13 11.01
CA GLY A 238 -2.18 2.31 11.09
C GLY A 238 -0.89 2.93 11.63
N ASP A 239 -0.90 4.19 12.03
CA ASP A 239 0.31 4.82 12.61
C ASP A 239 0.49 4.53 14.10
N THR A 240 -0.59 4.17 14.78
CA THR A 240 -0.58 3.76 16.20
C THR A 240 -1.42 2.51 16.37
N VAL A 241 -1.03 1.67 17.33
CA VAL A 241 -1.83 0.50 17.71
C VAL A 241 -3.06 0.99 18.47
N LYS A 242 -4.24 0.68 17.95
CA LYS A 242 -5.53 1.01 18.55
C LYS A 242 -6.22 -0.25 19.04
N ASP A 243 -6.88 -0.12 20.18
CA ASP A 243 -7.84 -1.13 20.68
C ASP A 243 -9.26 -0.69 20.31
N ASP A 244 -9.45 -0.43 19.02
CA ASP A 244 -10.72 -0.01 18.42
C ASP A 244 -11.17 -1.09 17.41
N PRO A 245 -12.37 -1.68 17.57
CA PRO A 245 -12.86 -2.70 16.66
C PRO A 245 -13.35 -2.15 15.31
N LEU A 246 -13.55 -0.84 15.16
CA LEU A 246 -13.98 -0.18 13.93
C LEU A 246 -12.81 0.30 13.08
N GLU A 247 -11.66 0.57 13.70
CA GLU A 247 -10.47 1.05 13.01
C GLU A 247 -9.36 -0.02 12.95
N PRO A 248 -8.90 -0.41 11.74
CA PRO A 248 -7.89 -1.43 11.63
C PRO A 248 -6.51 -0.94 12.07
N ASN A 249 -5.75 -1.88 12.61
CA ASN A 249 -4.31 -1.82 12.75
C ASN A 249 -3.62 -2.40 11.51
N TYR A 250 -2.38 -1.95 11.30
CA TYR A 250 -1.51 -2.45 10.23
C TYR A 250 -0.15 -2.81 10.81
N CYS A 251 0.37 -3.98 10.45
CA CYS A 251 1.72 -4.40 10.79
C CYS A 251 2.32 -5.24 9.66
N THR A 252 3.57 -5.67 9.80
CA THR A 252 4.24 -6.55 8.84
C THR A 252 4.16 -8.01 9.28
N ARG A 253 3.80 -8.90 8.35
CA ARG A 253 3.72 -10.36 8.60
C ARG A 253 4.37 -11.15 7.45
N CYS A 254 5.06 -12.24 7.76
CA CYS A 254 5.56 -13.18 6.75
C CYS A 254 4.41 -14.00 6.15
N ASP A 255 4.69 -14.88 5.18
CA ASP A 255 3.66 -15.72 4.54
C ASP A 255 2.84 -16.55 5.53
N GLU A 256 3.48 -17.06 6.58
CA GLU A 256 2.88 -17.95 7.59
C GLU A 256 1.95 -17.21 8.56
N HIS A 257 2.27 -15.97 8.92
CA HIS A 257 1.53 -15.19 9.92
C HIS A 257 0.62 -14.11 9.30
N HIS A 258 0.53 -14.03 7.97
CA HIS A 258 -0.39 -13.12 7.29
C HIS A 258 -1.69 -13.87 6.97
N TYR A 259 -2.66 -13.72 7.85
CA TYR A 259 -3.98 -14.36 7.72
C TYR A 259 -4.90 -13.53 6.83
N LEU A 260 -5.68 -14.20 5.98
CA LEU A 260 -6.62 -13.53 5.07
C LEU A 260 -7.92 -14.34 4.92
N PRO A 261 -8.73 -14.43 5.99
CA PRO A 261 -9.95 -15.23 5.98
C PRO A 261 -11.02 -14.67 5.03
N GLY A 262 -11.89 -15.55 4.54
CA GLY A 262 -13.05 -15.15 3.74
C GLY A 262 -12.79 -14.95 2.25
N LYS A 263 -11.61 -15.28 1.73
CA LYS A 263 -11.33 -15.21 0.29
C LYS A 263 -12.27 -16.10 -0.54
N ASP A 264 -12.40 -17.37 -0.16
CA ASP A 264 -13.27 -18.31 -0.87
C ASP A 264 -14.74 -17.90 -0.73
N TYR A 265 -15.17 -17.50 0.46
CA TYR A 265 -16.49 -16.91 0.67
C TYR A 265 -16.75 -15.72 -0.26
N THR A 266 -15.77 -14.82 -0.42
CA THR A 266 -15.92 -13.63 -1.26
C THR A 266 -16.25 -14.00 -2.70
N PHE A 267 -15.51 -14.95 -3.28
CA PHE A 267 -15.65 -15.30 -4.70
C PHE A 267 -16.71 -16.36 -4.98
N LEU A 268 -16.97 -17.27 -4.04
CA LEU A 268 -17.89 -18.39 -4.24
C LEU A 268 -19.29 -18.14 -3.68
N VAL A 269 -19.45 -17.14 -2.80
CA VAL A 269 -20.73 -16.80 -2.17
C VAL A 269 -21.07 -15.32 -2.37
N LEU A 270 -20.32 -14.41 -1.77
CA LEU A 270 -20.69 -12.98 -1.72
C LEU A 270 -20.81 -12.35 -3.10
N LYS A 271 -19.82 -12.56 -3.97
CA LYS A 271 -19.81 -12.03 -5.33
C LYS A 271 -20.96 -12.59 -6.18
N PRO A 272 -21.21 -13.92 -6.24
CA PRO A 272 -22.40 -14.47 -6.88
C PRO A 272 -23.73 -13.89 -6.36
N LEU A 273 -23.86 -13.62 -5.06
CA LEU A 273 -25.03 -12.95 -4.49
C LEU A 273 -25.16 -11.51 -4.99
N GLY A 274 -24.04 -10.77 -5.06
CA GLY A 274 -24.00 -9.43 -5.66
C GLY A 274 -24.36 -9.42 -7.15
N GLU A 275 -23.92 -10.42 -7.91
CA GLU A 275 -24.28 -10.58 -9.32
C GLU A 275 -25.77 -10.92 -9.51
N ALA A 276 -26.39 -11.66 -8.58
CA ALA A 276 -27.83 -11.88 -8.58
C ALA A 276 -28.59 -10.58 -8.28
N ALA A 277 -28.13 -9.83 -7.27
CA ALA A 277 -28.68 -8.53 -6.93
C ALA A 277 -28.58 -7.52 -8.08
N SER A 278 -27.48 -7.51 -8.83
CA SER A 278 -27.30 -6.65 -10.02
C SER A 278 -28.30 -6.95 -11.14
N ARG A 279 -28.81 -8.19 -11.19
CA ARG A 279 -29.89 -8.62 -12.10
C ARG A 279 -31.30 -8.39 -11.53
N GLY A 280 -31.40 -7.80 -10.34
CA GLY A 280 -32.67 -7.46 -9.68
C GLY A 280 -33.13 -8.46 -8.61
N ASP A 281 -32.39 -9.54 -8.38
CA ASP A 281 -32.71 -10.53 -7.34
C ASP A 281 -31.92 -10.24 -6.05
N LEU A 282 -32.45 -9.33 -5.22
CA LEU A 282 -31.79 -8.89 -3.99
C LEU A 282 -31.99 -9.85 -2.81
N ASP A 283 -33.03 -10.70 -2.85
CA ASP A 283 -33.46 -11.47 -1.68
C ASP A 283 -32.37 -12.40 -1.13
N PRO A 284 -31.60 -13.15 -1.96
CA PRO A 284 -30.52 -13.99 -1.46
C PRO A 284 -29.41 -13.19 -0.76
N LEU A 285 -29.02 -12.05 -1.32
CA LEU A 285 -28.02 -11.17 -0.71
C LEU A 285 -28.54 -10.61 0.62
N LYS A 286 -29.79 -10.14 0.65
CA LYS A 286 -30.42 -9.61 1.85
C LYS A 286 -30.47 -10.64 2.98
N GLN A 287 -30.83 -11.89 2.68
CA GLN A 287 -30.87 -12.98 3.65
C GLN A 287 -29.49 -13.30 4.25
N GLU A 288 -28.46 -13.32 3.41
CA GLU A 288 -27.08 -13.53 3.88
C GLU A 288 -26.60 -12.37 4.75
N LEU A 289 -26.78 -11.11 4.31
CA LEU A 289 -26.39 -9.93 5.10
C LEU A 289 -27.15 -9.84 6.43
N TYR A 290 -28.45 -10.17 6.43
CA TYR A 290 -29.24 -10.28 7.66
C TYR A 290 -28.65 -11.33 8.61
N SER A 291 -28.26 -12.50 8.09
CA SER A 291 -27.65 -13.56 8.89
C SER A 291 -26.31 -13.11 9.46
N ILE A 292 -25.45 -12.46 8.67
CA ILE A 292 -24.18 -11.91 9.14
C ILE A 292 -24.39 -10.94 10.31
N ARG A 293 -25.37 -10.04 10.20
CA ARG A 293 -25.66 -9.02 11.22
C ARG A 293 -26.23 -9.62 12.50
N ASN A 294 -27.23 -10.49 12.39
CA ASN A 294 -28.09 -10.86 13.52
C ASN A 294 -27.85 -12.29 14.02
N GLU A 295 -27.38 -13.19 13.16
CA GLU A 295 -27.29 -14.64 13.43
C GLU A 295 -26.03 -15.21 12.77
N ILE A 296 -24.85 -14.65 13.08
CA ILE A 296 -23.62 -14.89 12.31
C ILE A 296 -23.29 -16.38 12.13
N GLU A 297 -23.56 -17.23 13.12
CA GLU A 297 -23.34 -18.67 13.04
C GLU A 297 -24.18 -19.37 11.96
N ARG A 298 -25.29 -18.77 11.53
CA ARG A 298 -26.14 -19.26 10.44
C ARG A 298 -25.75 -18.73 9.06
N SER A 299 -24.90 -17.70 9.00
CA SER A 299 -24.43 -17.14 7.72
C SER A 299 -23.58 -18.14 6.95
N GLN A 300 -23.59 -18.05 5.63
CA GLN A 300 -22.66 -18.84 4.80
C GLN A 300 -21.21 -18.45 5.09
N LEU A 301 -20.95 -17.19 5.43
CA LEU A 301 -19.63 -16.72 5.86
C LEU A 301 -19.06 -17.57 6.99
N TYR A 302 -19.81 -17.74 8.08
CA TYR A 302 -19.36 -18.51 9.23
C TYR A 302 -19.11 -19.98 8.89
N GLN A 303 -20.01 -20.59 8.11
CA GLN A 303 -19.86 -21.99 7.70
C GLN A 303 -18.62 -22.21 6.84
N VAL A 304 -18.37 -21.35 5.86
CA VAL A 304 -17.18 -21.42 5.00
C VAL A 304 -15.89 -21.24 5.82
N LEU A 305 -15.85 -20.28 6.73
CA LEU A 305 -14.67 -20.05 7.58
C LEU A 305 -14.42 -21.21 8.55
N LYS A 306 -15.48 -21.74 9.16
CA LYS A 306 -15.36 -22.89 10.05
C LYS A 306 -14.82 -24.12 9.31
N GLU A 307 -15.38 -24.42 8.13
CA GLU A 307 -14.89 -25.52 7.29
C GLU A 307 -13.42 -25.32 6.91
N ALA A 308 -13.06 -24.11 6.50
CA ALA A 308 -11.71 -23.79 6.01
C ALA A 308 -10.64 -23.72 7.10
N PHE A 309 -10.99 -23.33 8.34
CA PHE A 309 -10.00 -22.98 9.37
C PHE A 309 -10.15 -23.73 10.70
N ILE A 310 -11.25 -24.45 10.93
CA ILE A 310 -11.46 -25.27 12.14
C ILE A 310 -11.53 -26.74 11.78
N ASP A 311 -12.32 -27.08 10.75
CA ASP A 311 -12.56 -28.47 10.37
C ASP A 311 -11.48 -29.01 9.40
N SER A 312 -10.53 -28.16 8.99
CA SER A 312 -9.38 -28.48 8.13
C SER A 312 -8.09 -28.74 8.94
N GLU A 313 -7.13 -29.41 8.31
CA GLU A 313 -5.79 -29.65 8.89
C GLU A 313 -4.69 -29.04 8.00
N PRO A 314 -3.82 -28.17 8.54
CA PRO A 314 -3.78 -27.70 9.93
C PRO A 314 -4.89 -26.68 10.24
N SER A 315 -5.49 -26.79 11.42
CA SER A 315 -6.47 -25.79 11.89
C SER A 315 -5.80 -24.43 12.17
N GLN A 316 -6.52 -23.34 11.89
CA GLN A 316 -6.10 -21.96 12.05
C GLN A 316 -7.18 -21.15 12.80
N PRO A 317 -7.40 -21.42 14.11
CA PRO A 317 -8.51 -20.83 14.86
C PRO A 317 -8.47 -19.30 14.95
N ILE A 318 -7.29 -18.67 14.78
CA ILE A 318 -7.16 -17.21 14.72
C ILE A 318 -8.01 -16.59 13.59
N CYS A 319 -8.20 -17.29 12.47
CA CYS A 319 -9.05 -16.84 11.38
C CYS A 319 -10.51 -16.65 11.81
N MET A 320 -10.99 -17.42 12.79
CA MET A 320 -12.36 -17.27 13.32
C MET A 320 -12.54 -16.01 14.17
N ASN A 321 -11.46 -15.41 14.70
CA ASN A 321 -11.56 -14.14 15.42
C ASN A 321 -12.06 -12.99 14.52
N SER A 322 -11.95 -13.12 13.19
CA SER A 322 -12.51 -12.15 12.23
C SER A 322 -14.03 -11.97 12.39
N MET A 323 -14.75 -12.97 12.91
CA MET A 323 -16.20 -12.92 13.20
C MET A 323 -16.54 -12.03 14.40
N MET A 324 -15.54 -11.63 15.20
CA MET A 324 -15.75 -10.72 16.34
C MET A 324 -15.77 -9.25 15.92
N VAL A 325 -15.33 -8.94 14.69
CA VAL A 325 -15.23 -7.58 14.20
C VAL A 325 -16.65 -7.07 13.89
N PRO A 326 -17.02 -5.84 14.29
CA PRO A 326 -18.31 -5.26 13.96
C PRO A 326 -18.42 -4.91 12.46
N CYS A 327 -19.65 -4.56 12.06
CA CYS A 327 -19.96 -4.01 10.74
C CYS A 327 -19.61 -4.93 9.55
N ILE A 328 -19.66 -6.26 9.73
CA ILE A 328 -19.29 -7.21 8.65
C ILE A 328 -20.26 -7.12 7.47
N ALA A 329 -21.56 -6.95 7.74
CA ALA A 329 -22.57 -6.81 6.68
C ALA A 329 -22.36 -5.51 5.89
N GLU A 330 -22.06 -4.41 6.57
CA GLU A 330 -21.71 -3.10 6.01
C GLU A 330 -20.48 -3.22 5.11
N LYS A 331 -19.42 -3.88 5.58
CA LYS A 331 -18.18 -4.12 4.82
C LYS A 331 -18.44 -4.92 3.55
N ALA A 332 -19.22 -6.00 3.64
CA ALA A 332 -19.62 -6.80 2.48
C ALA A 332 -20.42 -5.96 1.47
N LEU A 333 -21.31 -5.10 1.95
CA LEU A 333 -22.13 -4.22 1.12
C LEU A 333 -21.28 -3.15 0.42
N ILE A 334 -20.34 -2.52 1.14
CA ILE A 334 -19.37 -1.56 0.60
C ILE A 334 -18.49 -2.23 -0.46
N TYR A 335 -17.99 -3.44 -0.21
CA TYR A 335 -17.19 -4.19 -1.18
C TYR A 335 -17.94 -4.41 -2.50
N LEU A 336 -19.19 -4.90 -2.43
CA LEU A 336 -20.01 -5.14 -3.61
C LEU A 336 -20.34 -3.85 -4.38
N PHE A 337 -20.59 -2.75 -3.68
CA PHE A 337 -20.88 -1.46 -4.29
C PHE A 337 -19.61 -0.81 -4.85
N ALA A 338 -18.63 -0.53 -3.99
CA ALA A 338 -17.51 0.35 -4.30
C ALA A 338 -16.42 -0.32 -5.14
N GLU A 339 -16.14 -1.59 -4.90
CA GLU A 339 -15.04 -2.30 -5.54
C GLU A 339 -15.50 -3.14 -6.72
N GLU A 340 -16.56 -3.95 -6.55
CA GLU A 340 -17.03 -4.85 -7.61
C GLU A 340 -18.06 -4.18 -8.55
N ASN A 341 -18.60 -3.02 -8.18
CA ASN A 341 -19.62 -2.31 -8.95
C ASN A 341 -20.85 -3.18 -9.29
N LEU A 342 -21.25 -4.04 -8.35
CA LEU A 342 -22.35 -4.99 -8.51
C LEU A 342 -23.68 -4.48 -7.95
N LEU A 343 -23.68 -3.39 -7.18
CA LEU A 343 -24.89 -2.78 -6.64
C LEU A 343 -25.06 -1.37 -7.19
N ALA A 344 -26.30 -1.03 -7.55
CA ALA A 344 -26.68 0.36 -7.77
C ALA A 344 -26.80 1.11 -6.44
N GLU A 345 -26.69 2.43 -6.47
CA GLU A 345 -26.80 3.28 -5.28
C GLU A 345 -28.14 3.10 -4.55
N ASP A 346 -29.25 2.97 -5.28
CA ASP A 346 -30.57 2.74 -4.68
C ASP A 346 -30.67 1.36 -3.99
N GLN A 347 -30.01 0.34 -4.54
CA GLN A 347 -29.96 -0.99 -3.93
C GLN A 347 -29.14 -0.98 -2.64
N LEU A 348 -28.00 -0.27 -2.65
CA LEU A 348 -27.17 -0.03 -1.47
C LEU A 348 -28.00 0.63 -0.35
N LYS A 349 -28.66 1.75 -0.66
CA LYS A 349 -29.48 2.51 0.31
C LYS A 349 -30.60 1.65 0.88
N ARG A 350 -31.33 0.96 0.01
CA ARG A 350 -32.43 0.08 0.40
C ARG A 350 -31.97 -1.06 1.31
N LEU A 351 -30.87 -1.72 0.99
CA LEU A 351 -30.32 -2.79 1.84
C LEU A 351 -29.83 -2.24 3.18
N ALA A 352 -29.20 -1.06 3.18
CA ALA A 352 -28.74 -0.42 4.40
C ALA A 352 -29.92 -0.07 5.33
N GLU A 353 -31.01 0.47 4.79
CA GLU A 353 -32.22 0.78 5.55
C GLU A 353 -32.96 -0.49 6.02
N GLU A 354 -33.29 -1.42 5.11
CA GLU A 354 -34.07 -2.61 5.44
C GLU A 354 -33.38 -3.57 6.42
N LEU A 355 -32.05 -3.51 6.49
CA LEU A 355 -31.23 -4.28 7.44
C LEU A 355 -30.76 -3.44 8.62
N GLU A 356 -31.18 -2.17 8.73
CA GLU A 356 -30.84 -1.21 9.79
C GLU A 356 -29.32 -1.00 9.98
N LEU A 357 -28.53 -1.11 8.91
CA LEU A 357 -27.06 -1.05 8.91
C LEU A 357 -26.52 0.32 9.37
N ASP A 358 -25.28 0.34 9.86
CA ASP A 358 -24.61 1.56 10.32
C ASP A 358 -24.30 2.51 9.14
N ILE A 359 -25.18 3.49 8.92
CA ILE A 359 -25.08 4.48 7.84
C ILE A 359 -23.86 5.39 8.00
N ASP A 360 -23.48 5.73 9.24
CA ASP A 360 -22.33 6.61 9.49
C ASP A 360 -21.04 5.88 9.12
N TYR A 361 -20.92 4.61 9.51
CA TYR A 361 -19.80 3.74 9.11
C TYR A 361 -19.72 3.58 7.59
N ILE A 362 -20.86 3.28 6.94
CA ILE A 362 -20.91 3.14 5.48
C ILE A 362 -20.50 4.44 4.79
N SER A 363 -21.07 5.58 5.20
CA SER A 363 -20.82 6.88 4.59
C SER A 363 -19.35 7.29 4.70
N LYS A 364 -18.76 7.19 5.90
CA LYS A 364 -17.35 7.48 6.14
C LYS A 364 -16.46 6.60 5.26
N THR A 365 -16.71 5.30 5.23
CA THR A 365 -15.87 4.35 4.50
C THR A 365 -15.98 4.54 2.98
N LEU A 366 -17.17 4.87 2.46
CA LEU A 366 -17.36 5.18 1.05
C LEU A 366 -16.66 6.47 0.63
N ASP A 367 -16.63 7.48 1.50
CA ASP A 367 -15.87 8.72 1.27
C ASP A 367 -14.36 8.44 1.20
N ASP A 368 -13.82 7.65 2.14
CA ASP A 368 -12.42 7.19 2.13
C ASP A 368 -12.06 6.45 0.83
N ASN A 369 -13.01 5.70 0.26
CA ASN A 369 -12.86 4.98 -1.00
C ASN A 369 -13.21 5.83 -2.24
N ARG A 370 -13.37 7.16 -2.09
CA ARG A 370 -13.69 8.14 -3.14
C ARG A 370 -14.98 7.83 -3.91
N ARG A 371 -15.96 7.22 -3.24
CA ARG A 371 -17.25 6.87 -3.82
C ARG A 371 -18.41 7.23 -2.88
N PRO A 372 -18.53 8.52 -2.47
CA PRO A 372 -19.50 8.95 -1.48
C PRO A 372 -20.93 8.74 -1.96
N VAL A 373 -21.83 8.45 -1.02
CA VAL A 373 -23.27 8.26 -1.26
C VAL A 373 -24.06 9.13 -0.29
N ASN A 374 -25.09 9.81 -0.78
CA ASN A 374 -25.95 10.63 0.07
C ASN A 374 -27.17 9.81 0.55
N PHE A 375 -27.22 9.52 1.86
CA PHE A 375 -28.31 8.77 2.50
C PHE A 375 -29.51 9.63 2.95
N GLU A 376 -29.44 10.97 2.88
CA GLU A 376 -30.50 11.88 3.33
C GLU A 376 -31.80 11.81 2.50
N GLN A 377 -31.76 11.22 1.30
CA GLN A 377 -32.93 11.14 0.41
C GLN A 377 -33.94 10.03 0.77
N LEU A 378 -33.67 9.21 1.80
CA LEU A 378 -34.59 8.14 2.22
C LEU A 378 -35.84 8.67 2.96
N GLU A 379 -35.79 9.88 3.52
CA GLU A 379 -36.92 10.44 4.30
C GLU A 379 -38.10 10.93 3.45
N LEU A 380 -37.97 11.06 2.13
CA LEU A 380 -39.01 11.67 1.27
C LEU A 380 -40.07 10.70 0.72
N PHE A 381 -39.95 9.40 1.00
CA PHE A 381 -40.91 8.36 0.55
C PHE A 381 -41.44 7.46 1.67
N SER A 382 -41.24 7.82 2.94
CA SER A 382 -41.85 7.13 4.09
C SER A 382 -43.26 7.64 4.42
#